data_AF-A0A9J6DTE1-F1
#
_entry.id   AF-A0A9J6DTE1-F1
#
_cell.length_a   1.000
_cell.length_b   1.000
_cell.length_c   1.000
_cell.angle_alpha   90.00
_cell.angle_beta   90.00
_cell.angle_gamma   90.00
#
_symmetry.space_group_name_H-M   'P 1'
#
loop_
_entity.id
_entity.type
_entity.pdbx_description
1 polymer ?
#
loop_
_entity_poly.entity_id
_entity_poly.type
_entity_poly.pdbx_seq_one_letter_code
_entity_poly.pdbx_strand_id
1 'polypeptide(L)'
;MSTSEVHWERLLETLEQLRVGPDGTPRPVSEMVAWERVELVNEDPVACTMFINRIFDVIMNVLADRNCSPFRPYVIRDYFKRVEFQQRGSAHVHVILWLEEAPDEQLTGEEGAMPKTLEMVIKLRFPGTVTP
;
A
#
# COMPACT_ATOMS: atom_id res chain seq x y z
N MET A 1 11.24 16.39 -7.35
CA MET A 1 10.49 15.93 -6.17
C MET A 1 9.59 14.82 -6.65
N SER A 2 9.70 13.62 -6.08
CA SER A 2 8.86 12.46 -6.43
C SER A 2 8.34 11.85 -5.13
N THR A 3 7.56 12.65 -4.41
CA THR A 3 6.95 12.25 -3.15
C THR A 3 5.47 12.02 -3.45
N SER A 4 4.96 10.81 -3.29
CA SER A 4 3.56 10.51 -3.64
C SER A 4 2.56 11.28 -2.77
N GLU A 5 2.94 11.61 -1.53
CA GLU A 5 2.12 12.33 -0.55
C GLU A 5 1.63 13.69 -1.05
N VAL A 6 2.41 14.42 -1.86
CA VAL A 6 2.01 15.75 -2.39
C VAL A 6 0.90 15.67 -3.45
N HIS A 7 0.52 14.46 -3.85
CA HIS A 7 -0.57 14.20 -4.80
C HIS A 7 -1.78 13.55 -4.13
N TRP A 8 -1.73 13.26 -2.83
CA TRP A 8 -2.82 12.63 -2.11
C TRP A 8 -3.75 13.69 -1.54
N GLU A 9 -4.79 14.04 -2.30
CA GLU A 9 -5.72 15.12 -1.94
C GLU A 9 -6.29 14.97 -0.53
N ARG A 10 -6.73 13.77 -0.16
CA ARG A 10 -7.27 13.50 1.17
C ARG A 10 -6.26 13.65 2.31
N LEU A 11 -4.98 13.36 2.03
CA LEU A 11 -3.90 13.62 2.99
C LEU A 11 -3.71 15.14 3.13
N LEU A 12 -3.61 15.87 2.02
CA LEU A 12 -3.43 17.33 2.02
C LEU A 12 -4.59 18.06 2.70
N GLU A 13 -5.84 17.63 2.48
CA GLU A 13 -7.02 18.13 3.20
C GLU A 13 -6.90 17.91 4.70
N THR A 14 -6.45 16.71 5.10
CA THR A 14 -6.26 16.37 6.52
C THR A 14 -5.16 17.23 7.14
N LEU A 15 -4.02 17.40 6.45
CA LEU A 15 -2.90 18.22 6.91
C LEU A 15 -3.31 19.70 7.02
N GLU A 16 -4.05 20.22 6.05
CA GLU A 16 -4.55 21.60 6.10
C GLU A 16 -5.51 21.79 7.28
N GLN A 17 -6.43 20.85 7.50
CA GLN A 17 -7.34 20.90 8.65
C GLN A 17 -6.59 20.84 9.99
N LEU A 18 -5.55 20.02 10.09
CA LEU A 18 -4.70 19.96 11.28
C LEU A 18 -3.94 21.27 11.50
N ARG A 19 -3.44 21.89 10.42
CA ARG A 19 -2.68 23.14 10.46
C ARG A 19 -3.53 24.34 10.90
N VAL A 20 -4.76 24.47 10.39
CA VAL A 20 -5.67 25.56 10.78
C VAL A 20 -6.36 25.31 12.12
N GLY A 21 -6.34 24.07 12.62
CA GLY A 21 -6.99 23.66 13.86
C GLY A 21 -8.51 23.44 13.72
N PRO A 22 -9.19 23.03 14.79
CA PRO A 22 -10.59 22.62 14.76
C PRO A 22 -11.59 23.74 14.43
N ASP A 23 -11.27 24.98 14.78
CA ASP A 23 -12.12 26.16 14.54
C ASP A 23 -11.72 26.92 13.26
N GLY A 24 -10.67 26.47 12.57
CA GLY A 24 -10.15 27.10 11.36
C GLY A 24 -10.87 26.62 10.10
N THR A 25 -10.91 27.48 9.08
CA THR A 25 -11.44 27.13 7.76
C THR A 25 -10.29 26.64 6.86
N PRO A 26 -10.22 25.35 6.50
CA PRO A 26 -9.16 24.83 5.63
C PRO A 26 -9.32 25.36 4.20
N ARG A 27 -8.19 25.64 3.55
CA ARG A 27 -8.19 25.99 2.13
C ARG A 27 -8.39 24.75 1.26
N PRO A 28 -9.18 24.82 0.17
CA PRO A 28 -9.30 23.70 -0.75
C PRO A 28 -7.95 23.34 -1.40
N VAL A 29 -7.64 22.04 -1.51
CA VAL A 29 -6.39 21.55 -2.14
C VAL A 29 -6.27 21.99 -3.61
N SER A 30 -7.40 22.21 -4.29
CA SER A 30 -7.45 22.74 -5.66
C SER A 30 -6.89 24.16 -5.79
N GLU A 31 -6.88 24.94 -4.70
CA GLU A 31 -6.36 26.31 -4.66
C GLU A 31 -4.88 26.36 -4.27
N MET A 32 -4.30 25.23 -3.85
CA MET A 32 -2.91 25.16 -3.41
C MET A 32 -1.95 24.97 -4.59
N VAL A 33 -0.91 25.80 -4.63
CA VAL A 33 0.20 25.61 -5.57
C VAL A 33 1.18 24.55 -5.06
N ALA A 34 2.04 24.05 -5.95
CA ALA A 34 2.88 22.87 -5.67
C ALA A 34 3.76 23.01 -4.42
N TRP A 35 4.28 24.20 -4.12
CA TRP A 35 5.17 24.39 -2.96
C TRP A 35 4.40 24.37 -1.62
N GLU A 36 3.15 24.83 -1.58
CA GLU A 36 2.30 24.79 -0.37
C GLU A 36 1.97 23.33 0.00
N ARG A 37 1.76 22.49 -1.02
CA ARG A 37 1.55 21.04 -0.80
C ARG A 37 2.80 20.38 -0.22
N VAL A 38 3.97 20.80 -0.67
CA VAL A 38 5.26 20.33 -0.14
C VAL A 38 5.47 20.81 1.29
N GLU A 39 5.09 22.05 1.60
CA GLU A 39 5.15 22.61 2.95
C GLU A 39 4.29 21.81 3.93
N LEU A 40 3.02 21.56 3.58
CA LEU A 40 2.11 20.75 4.41
C LEU A 40 2.68 19.37 4.77
N VAL A 41 3.23 18.66 3.79
CA VAL A 41 3.81 17.32 4.00
C VAL A 41 5.06 17.39 4.88
N ASN A 42 5.88 18.43 4.73
CA ASN A 42 7.12 18.58 5.51
C ASN A 42 6.88 19.07 6.94
N GLU A 43 5.84 19.85 7.18
CA GLU A 43 5.54 20.39 8.51
C GLU A 43 4.96 19.33 9.46
N ASP A 44 4.21 18.36 8.94
CA ASP A 44 3.62 17.28 9.76
C ASP A 44 3.92 15.86 9.22
N PRO A 45 5.18 15.40 9.36
CA PRO A 45 5.59 14.06 8.95
C PRO A 45 4.93 12.95 9.79
N VAL A 46 4.46 13.26 11.00
CA VAL A 46 3.78 12.30 11.89
C VAL A 46 2.41 11.97 11.32
N ALA A 47 1.60 12.98 10.96
CA ALA A 47 0.32 12.77 10.33
C ALA A 47 0.46 12.05 8.98
N CYS A 48 1.47 12.39 8.18
CA CYS A 48 1.78 11.67 6.94
C CYS A 48 2.03 10.17 7.20
N THR A 49 2.85 9.84 8.20
CA THR A 49 3.15 8.45 8.58
C THR A 49 1.90 7.71 9.07
N MET A 50 1.07 8.37 9.90
CA MET A 50 -0.19 7.80 10.37
C MET A 50 -1.17 7.52 9.23
N PHE A 51 -1.27 8.44 8.26
CA PHE A 51 -2.12 8.27 7.09
C PHE A 51 -1.67 7.08 6.23
N ILE A 52 -0.36 6.97 5.95
CA ILE A 52 0.20 5.85 5.18
C ILE A 52 -0.06 4.51 5.91
N ASN A 53 0.15 4.47 7.22
CA ASN A 53 -0.18 3.29 8.02
C ASN A 53 -1.67 2.93 7.93
N ARG A 54 -2.56 3.93 7.98
CA ARG A 54 -4.00 3.67 7.86
C ARG A 54 -4.38 3.12 6.48
N ILE A 55 -3.81 3.67 5.41
CA ILE A 55 -4.01 3.15 4.04
C ILE A 55 -3.51 1.71 3.96
N PHE A 56 -2.33 1.44 4.52
CA PHE A 56 -1.77 0.09 4.57
C PHE A 56 -2.71 -0.90 5.28
N ASP A 57 -3.24 -0.53 6.45
CA ASP A 57 -4.15 -1.39 7.21
C ASP A 57 -5.44 -1.68 6.42
N VAL A 58 -5.98 -0.67 5.72
CA VAL A 58 -7.15 -0.87 4.84
C VAL A 58 -6.83 -1.83 3.71
N ILE A 59 -5.67 -1.69 3.06
CA ILE A 59 -5.23 -2.61 2.00
C ILE A 59 -5.12 -4.03 2.56
N MET A 60 -4.42 -4.23 3.70
CA MET A 60 -4.28 -5.56 4.29
C MET A 60 -5.62 -6.19 4.65
N ASN A 61 -6.56 -5.41 5.19
CA ASN A 61 -7.91 -5.90 5.49
C ASN A 61 -8.64 -6.37 4.24
N VAL A 62 -8.58 -5.61 3.14
CA VAL A 62 -9.20 -5.99 1.86
C VAL A 62 -8.54 -7.26 1.30
N LEU A 63 -7.22 -7.37 1.38
CA LEU A 63 -6.48 -8.51 0.83
C LEU A 63 -6.64 -9.79 1.66
N ALA A 64 -6.91 -9.67 2.97
CA ALA A 64 -7.22 -10.78 3.87
C ALA A 64 -8.69 -11.23 3.83
N ASP A 65 -9.60 -10.39 3.31
CA ASP A 65 -11.03 -10.69 3.28
C ASP A 65 -11.39 -11.77 2.25
N ARG A 66 -12.04 -12.86 2.70
CA ARG A 66 -12.44 -14.00 1.87
C ARG A 66 -13.54 -13.71 0.84
N ASN A 67 -14.26 -12.61 0.98
CA ASN A 67 -15.41 -12.24 0.16
C ASN A 67 -15.08 -11.15 -0.87
N CYS A 68 -14.04 -10.35 -0.64
CA CYS A 68 -13.69 -9.25 -1.56
C CYS A 68 -12.23 -9.28 -2.05
N SER A 69 -11.35 -10.08 -1.45
CA SER A 69 -9.94 -10.10 -1.85
C SER A 69 -9.78 -10.43 -3.35
N PRO A 70 -8.95 -9.67 -4.08
CA PRO A 70 -8.63 -9.96 -5.47
C PRO A 70 -7.73 -11.20 -5.62
N PHE A 71 -7.11 -11.68 -4.53
CA PHE A 71 -6.20 -12.82 -4.55
C PHE A 71 -6.88 -14.17 -4.30
N ARG A 72 -8.21 -14.22 -4.23
CA ARG A 72 -8.93 -15.48 -3.98
C ARG A 72 -8.55 -16.58 -4.97
N PRO A 73 -8.37 -17.83 -4.51
CA PRO A 73 -8.58 -18.30 -3.12
C PRO A 73 -7.43 -17.96 -2.14
N TYR A 74 -6.30 -17.44 -2.63
CA TYR A 74 -5.06 -17.17 -1.89
C TYR A 74 -5.10 -15.87 -1.07
N VAL A 75 -6.04 -15.75 -0.13
CA VAL A 75 -6.13 -14.57 0.75
C VAL A 75 -4.92 -14.46 1.68
N ILE A 76 -4.63 -13.25 2.16
CA ILE A 76 -3.52 -13.04 3.11
C ILE A 76 -3.88 -13.61 4.48
N ARG A 77 -3.02 -14.49 4.99
CA ARG A 77 -3.07 -15.03 6.36
C ARG A 77 -2.28 -14.18 7.35
N ASP A 78 -1.10 -13.76 6.94
CA ASP A 78 -0.17 -12.99 7.77
C ASP A 78 0.76 -12.14 6.89
N TYR A 79 1.40 -11.14 7.48
CA TYR A 79 2.35 -10.30 6.78
C TYR A 79 3.43 -9.75 7.71
N PHE A 80 4.60 -9.50 7.12
CA PHE A 80 5.65 -8.70 7.73
C PHE A 80 5.82 -7.42 6.91
N LYS A 81 5.83 -6.26 7.57
CA LYS A 81 6.09 -4.98 6.92
C LYS A 81 7.29 -4.28 7.53
N ARG A 82 8.11 -3.68 6.67
CA ARG A 82 9.18 -2.75 7.03
C ARG A 82 8.93 -1.43 6.34
N VAL A 83 8.96 -0.34 7.09
CA VAL A 83 8.83 1.02 6.56
C VAL A 83 10.20 1.67 6.56
N GLU A 84 10.62 2.17 5.41
CA GLU A 84 11.85 2.94 5.23
C GLU A 84 11.51 4.33 4.72
N PHE A 85 12.20 5.34 5.23
CA PHE A 85 12.05 6.70 4.71
C PHE A 85 13.13 6.93 3.65
N GLN A 86 12.71 7.13 2.41
CA GLN A 86 13.63 7.40 1.30
C GLN A 86 14.25 8.80 1.44
N GLN A 87 15.23 9.10 0.59
CA GLN A 87 15.82 10.43 0.51
C GLN A 87 14.69 11.45 0.28
N ARG A 88 14.54 12.40 1.22
CA ARG A 88 13.46 13.42 1.32
C ARG A 88 12.21 13.01 2.13
N GLY A 89 12.27 11.93 2.90
CA GLY A 89 11.30 11.65 3.96
C GLY A 89 10.00 10.98 3.53
N SER A 90 9.86 10.56 2.26
CA SER A 90 8.69 9.78 1.83
C SER A 90 8.78 8.34 2.32
N ALA A 91 7.68 7.81 2.81
CA ALA A 91 7.66 6.44 3.34
C ALA A 91 7.58 5.42 2.19
N HIS A 92 8.45 4.42 2.26
CA HIS A 92 8.51 3.30 1.35
C HIS A 92 8.28 2.01 2.13
N VAL A 93 7.20 1.31 1.80
CA VAL A 93 6.76 0.14 2.56
C VAL A 93 7.13 -1.13 1.80
N HIS A 94 8.02 -1.93 2.41
CA HIS A 94 8.35 -3.27 1.96
C HIS A 94 7.48 -4.28 2.71
N VAL A 95 6.92 -5.25 1.99
CA VAL A 95 5.95 -6.21 2.55
C VAL A 95 6.29 -7.61 2.10
N ILE A 96 6.24 -8.56 3.04
CA ILE A 96 6.21 -10.00 2.77
C ILE A 96 4.84 -10.50 3.21
N LEU A 97 4.18 -11.28 2.34
CA LEU A 97 2.84 -11.79 2.55
C LEU A 97 2.86 -13.31 2.65
N TRP A 98 2.16 -13.85 3.64
CA TRP A 98 1.84 -15.26 3.74
C TRP A 98 0.41 -15.47 3.30
N LEU A 99 0.22 -16.30 2.28
CA LEU A 99 -1.09 -16.57 1.70
C LEU A 99 -1.66 -17.86 2.27
N GLU A 100 -2.97 -17.89 2.45
CA GLU A 100 -3.70 -19.13 2.64
C GLU A 100 -3.75 -19.92 1.33
N GLU A 101 -3.86 -21.24 1.44
CA GLU A 101 -3.93 -22.16 0.28
C GLU A 101 -2.74 -22.02 -0.70
N ALA A 102 -1.64 -21.38 -0.28
CA ALA A 102 -0.42 -21.33 -1.05
C ALA A 102 0.09 -22.76 -1.29
N PRO A 103 0.62 -23.06 -2.49
CA PRO A 103 1.15 -24.39 -2.79
C PRO A 103 2.23 -24.80 -1.79
N ASP A 104 2.01 -25.91 -1.10
CA ASP A 104 3.05 -26.59 -0.34
C ASP A 104 3.86 -27.47 -1.31
N GLU A 105 4.98 -26.92 -1.80
CA GLU A 105 5.90 -27.65 -2.64
C GLU A 105 7.34 -27.45 -2.18
N GLN A 106 8.08 -28.55 -2.14
CA GLN A 106 9.51 -28.50 -1.95
C GLN A 106 10.18 -28.16 -3.28
N LEU A 107 11.37 -27.58 -3.21
CA LEU A 107 12.24 -27.42 -4.37
C LEU A 107 12.53 -28.82 -4.94
N THR A 108 12.08 -29.07 -6.17
CA THR A 108 12.26 -30.38 -6.83
C THR A 108 13.33 -30.31 -7.92
N GLY A 109 14.16 -31.36 -8.03
CA GLY A 109 15.22 -31.50 -9.03
C GLY A 109 16.49 -30.67 -8.74
N GLU A 110 17.50 -30.80 -9.62
CA GLU A 110 18.78 -30.05 -9.52
C GLU A 110 18.60 -28.55 -9.75
N GLU A 111 17.53 -28.14 -10.42
CA GLU A 111 17.21 -26.73 -10.74
C GLU A 111 16.30 -26.04 -9.71
N GLY A 112 15.77 -26.77 -8.72
CA GLY A 112 14.91 -26.21 -7.68
C GLY A 112 13.58 -25.65 -8.21
N ALA A 113 12.86 -26.41 -9.04
CA ALA A 113 11.61 -25.96 -9.64
C ALA A 113 10.43 -26.01 -8.66
N MET A 114 9.52 -25.04 -8.82
CA MET A 114 8.29 -24.82 -8.03
C MET A 114 7.09 -24.59 -8.97
N PRO A 115 6.62 -25.65 -9.68
CA PRO A 115 5.63 -25.50 -10.75
C PRO A 115 4.25 -25.02 -10.27
N LYS A 116 3.81 -25.43 -9.07
CA LYS A 116 2.49 -25.00 -8.56
C LYS A 116 2.51 -23.54 -8.11
N THR A 117 3.61 -23.08 -7.53
CA THR A 117 3.82 -21.66 -7.18
C THR A 117 3.85 -20.81 -8.43
N LEU A 118 4.53 -21.26 -9.50
CA LEU A 118 4.53 -20.55 -10.77
C LEU A 118 3.12 -20.45 -11.37
N GLU A 119 2.36 -21.55 -11.34
CA GLU A 119 0.97 -21.55 -11.81
C GLU A 119 0.10 -20.57 -11.00
N MET A 120 0.23 -20.55 -9.67
CA MET A 120 -0.44 -19.60 -8.79
C MET A 120 -0.11 -18.14 -9.19
N VAL A 121 1.18 -17.82 -9.37
CA VAL A 121 1.62 -16.47 -9.75
C VAL A 121 1.03 -16.06 -11.11
N ILE A 122 1.00 -16.97 -12.09
CA ILE A 122 0.42 -16.71 -13.41
C ILE A 122 -1.08 -16.44 -13.29
N LYS A 123 -1.82 -17.26 -12.52
CA LYS A 123 -3.27 -17.07 -12.28
C LYS A 123 -3.58 -15.72 -11.64
N LEU A 124 -2.79 -15.31 -10.67
CA LEU A 124 -2.96 -14.01 -9.99
C LEU A 124 -2.61 -12.83 -10.91
N ARG A 125 -1.64 -12.99 -11.81
CA ARG A 125 -1.24 -11.94 -12.76
C ARG A 125 -2.25 -11.76 -13.90
N PHE A 126 -2.89 -12.83 -14.34
CA PHE A 126 -3.83 -12.84 -15.46
C PHE A 126 -5.15 -13.54 -15.08
N PRO A 127 -6.01 -12.89 -14.28
CA PRO A 127 -7.29 -13.47 -13.90
C PRO A 127 -8.20 -13.56 -15.13
N GLY A 128 -8.30 -14.76 -15.72
CA GLY A 128 -9.21 -15.06 -16.83
C GLY A 128 -8.67 -15.90 -18.00
N THR A 129 -7.37 -16.19 -18.07
CA THR A 129 -6.77 -16.93 -19.22
C THR A 129 -6.36 -18.37 -18.91
N VAL A 130 -7.18 -19.12 -18.15
CA VAL A 130 -6.96 -20.57 -18.03
C VAL A 130 -8.28 -21.32 -18.20
N THR A 131 -8.56 -21.69 -19.44
CA THR A 131 -9.15 -22.98 -19.83
C THR A 131 -8.58 -23.34 -21.21
N PRO A 132 -8.37 -24.65 -21.47
CA PRO A 132 -7.35 -25.17 -22.40
C PRO A 132 -7.51 -24.74 -23.86
#